data_AF-A0A4Y2FWJ3-F1
#
_entry.id   AF-A0A4Y2FWJ3-F1
#
_cell.length_a   1.000
_cell.length_b   1.000
_cell.length_c   1.000
_cell.angle_alpha   90.00
_cell.angle_beta   90.00
_cell.angle_gamma   90.00
#
_symmetry.space_group_name_H-M   'P 1'
#
loop_
_entity.id
_entity.type
_entity.pdbx_description
1 polymer ?
#
loop_
_entity_poly.entity_id
_entity_poly.type
_entity_poly.pdbx_seq_one_letter_code
_entity_poly.pdbx_strand_id
1 'polypeptide(L)'
;MLKRERLKCTFVCFQLLNVWFQHDGAPAHKTSSVKQYLVEEFGEQITGYVGFQEWPPRSPDLTPMDFFLWGYLKLQVYATPPPTIQGGKINEFQR
;
A
#
# COMPACT_ATOMS: atom_id res chain seq x y z
N MET A 1 -6.56 -23.69 -19.61
CA MET A 1 -5.18 -23.60 -19.06
C MET A 1 -4.59 -22.26 -19.47
N LEU A 2 -4.96 -21.18 -18.77
CA LEU A 2 -4.50 -19.82 -19.08
C LEU A 2 -3.20 -19.56 -18.32
N LYS A 3 -2.10 -19.59 -19.06
CA LYS A 3 -0.75 -19.23 -18.59
C LYS A 3 -0.75 -17.70 -18.40
N ARG A 4 -0.99 -17.26 -17.17
CA ARG A 4 -1.03 -15.84 -16.79
C ARG A 4 0.39 -15.29 -16.92
N GLU A 5 0.58 -14.35 -17.83
CA GLU A 5 1.84 -13.67 -18.09
C GLU A 5 2.32 -12.92 -16.83
N ARG A 6 3.18 -13.60 -16.05
CA ARG A 6 3.80 -13.09 -14.83
C ARG A 6 5.05 -12.28 -15.17
N LEU A 7 4.94 -11.31 -16.07
CA LEU A 7 6.07 -10.54 -16.59
C LEU A 7 5.83 -9.05 -16.44
N LYS A 8 6.38 -8.48 -15.35
CA LYS A 8 7.22 -7.26 -15.34
C LYS A 8 7.55 -6.75 -13.93
N CYS A 9 6.77 -7.09 -12.90
CA CYS A 9 7.09 -6.66 -11.51
C CYS A 9 7.89 -7.68 -10.69
N THR A 10 7.89 -8.97 -11.05
CA THR A 10 8.56 -10.03 -10.28
C THR A 10 10.09 -9.92 -10.30
N PHE A 11 10.69 -9.24 -11.28
CA PHE A 11 12.14 -9.20 -11.44
C PHE A 11 12.84 -8.22 -10.47
N VAL A 12 12.09 -7.34 -9.80
CA VAL A 12 12.66 -6.41 -8.80
C VAL A 12 12.62 -6.99 -7.39
N CYS A 13 11.72 -7.95 -7.11
CA CYS A 13 11.49 -8.44 -5.75
C CYS A 13 12.44 -9.59 -5.33
N PHE A 14 12.94 -10.38 -6.29
CA PHE A 14 13.65 -11.64 -6.00
C PHE A 14 15.07 -11.51 -5.42
N GLN A 15 15.60 -10.30 -5.19
CA GLN A 15 16.96 -10.09 -4.65
C GLN A 15 17.05 -9.12 -3.46
N LEU A 16 15.92 -8.63 -2.94
CA LEU A 16 15.94 -7.76 -1.78
C LEU A 16 16.03 -8.59 -0.49
N LEU A 17 17.25 -9.03 -0.15
CA LEU A 17 17.51 -9.63 1.16
C LEU A 17 17.29 -8.57 2.25
N ASN A 18 16.44 -8.89 3.24
CA ASN A 18 16.08 -8.07 4.41
C ASN A 18 15.09 -6.91 4.16
N VAL A 19 14.07 -7.11 3.32
CA VAL A 19 12.99 -6.11 3.14
C VAL A 19 11.71 -6.58 3.81
N TRP A 20 11.19 -5.75 4.71
CA TRP A 20 9.90 -5.98 5.36
C TRP A 20 8.79 -5.28 4.60
N PHE A 21 7.75 -6.02 4.26
CA PHE A 21 6.52 -5.46 3.71
C PHE A 21 5.64 -4.96 4.85
N GLN A 22 5.23 -3.69 4.80
CA GLN A 22 4.29 -3.10 5.77
C GLN A 22 2.99 -2.72 5.07
N HIS A 23 1.84 -3.08 5.64
CA HIS A 23 0.53 -2.63 5.17
C HIS A 23 -0.44 -2.33 6.32
N ASP A 24 -1.49 -1.56 6.02
CA ASP A 24 -2.49 -1.15 7.00
C ASP A 24 -3.54 -2.25 7.28
N GLY A 25 -4.38 -2.01 8.29
CA GLY A 25 -5.41 -2.96 8.71
C GLY A 25 -6.68 -2.97 7.86
N ALA A 26 -6.69 -2.38 6.66
CA ALA A 26 -7.91 -2.22 5.86
C ALA A 26 -8.51 -3.59 5.45
N PRO A 27 -9.85 -3.75 5.45
CA PRO A 27 -10.50 -5.05 5.17
C PRO A 27 -10.12 -5.69 3.84
N ALA A 28 -9.85 -4.88 2.79
CA ALA A 28 -9.45 -5.38 1.48
C ALA A 28 -8.15 -6.19 1.53
N HIS A 29 -7.26 -5.87 2.48
CA HIS A 29 -5.95 -6.49 2.66
C HIS A 29 -6.04 -7.81 3.46
N LYS A 30 -7.22 -8.19 3.95
CA LYS A 30 -7.42 -9.37 4.81
C LYS A 30 -7.88 -10.62 4.05
N THR A 31 -8.13 -10.51 2.75
CA THR A 31 -8.56 -11.64 1.92
C THR A 31 -7.49 -12.73 1.87
N SER A 32 -7.91 -14.01 1.93
CA SER A 32 -6.99 -15.16 1.95
C SER A 32 -6.05 -15.21 0.75
N SER A 33 -6.54 -14.80 -0.43
CA SER A 33 -5.74 -14.69 -1.66
C SER A 33 -4.61 -13.67 -1.53
N VAL A 34 -4.85 -12.51 -0.90
CA VAL A 34 -3.82 -11.50 -0.63
C VAL A 34 -2.81 -12.03 0.38
N LYS A 35 -3.27 -12.72 1.44
CA LYS A 35 -2.36 -13.34 2.42
C LYS A 35 -1.41 -14.33 1.76
N GLN A 36 -1.97 -15.25 0.96
CA GLN A 36 -1.20 -16.29 0.29
C GLN A 36 -0.15 -15.67 -0.64
N TYR A 37 -0.53 -14.67 -1.43
CA TYR A 37 0.39 -13.96 -2.30
C TYR A 37 1.54 -13.29 -1.52
N LEU A 38 1.23 -12.62 -0.40
CA LEU A 38 2.25 -11.95 0.40
C LEU A 38 3.22 -12.94 1.05
N VAL A 39 2.72 -14.06 1.57
CA VAL A 39 3.57 -15.12 2.15
C VAL A 39 4.45 -15.77 1.08
N GLU A 40 3.93 -16.02 -0.12
CA GLU A 40 4.70 -16.58 -1.24
C GLU A 40 5.83 -15.66 -1.70
N GLU A 41 5.66 -14.33 -1.61
CA GLU A 41 6.62 -13.36 -2.13
C GLU A 41 7.59 -12.82 -1.06
N PHE A 42 7.14 -12.66 0.19
CA PHE A 42 7.90 -12.03 1.29
C PHE A 42 8.15 -12.95 2.50
N GLY A 43 7.60 -14.17 2.52
CA GLY A 43 7.74 -15.10 3.64
C GLY A 43 7.22 -14.52 4.96
N GLU A 44 8.05 -14.58 6.01
CA GLU A 44 7.72 -14.03 7.34
C GLU A 44 8.01 -12.52 7.46
N GLN A 45 8.58 -11.89 6.43
CA GLN A 45 8.99 -10.47 6.44
C GLN A 45 7.80 -9.53 6.18
N ILE A 46 6.70 -9.74 6.91
CA ILE A 46 5.45 -8.98 6.75
C ILE A 46 5.04 -8.40 8.09
N THR A 47 4.84 -7.09 8.14
CA THR A 47 4.31 -6.32 9.28
C THR A 47 2.94 -5.76 8.93
N GLY A 48 1.95 -6.00 9.79
CA GLY A 48 0.57 -5.58 9.52
C GLY A 48 -0.45 -6.49 10.19
N TYR A 49 -1.73 -6.23 9.96
CA TYR A 49 -2.83 -7.03 10.56
C TYR A 49 -2.84 -8.51 10.12
N VAL A 50 -2.06 -8.83 9.08
CA VAL A 50 -1.96 -10.16 8.47
C VAL A 50 -0.55 -10.77 8.64
N GLY A 51 0.40 -9.97 9.14
CA GLY A 51 1.78 -10.40 9.35
C GLY A 51 1.98 -11.18 10.65
N PHE A 52 3.18 -11.74 10.82
CA PHE A 52 3.58 -12.42 12.06
C PHE A 52 3.70 -11.46 13.25
N GLN A 53 4.01 -10.19 12.98
CA GLN A 53 4.00 -9.12 13.96
C GLN A 53 2.67 -8.35 13.88
N GLU A 54 1.82 -8.50 14.90
CA GLU A 54 0.56 -7.78 14.99
C GLU A 54 0.81 -6.26 15.04
N TRP A 55 0.10 -5.53 14.17
CA TRP A 55 0.11 -4.08 14.14
C TRP A 55 -1.10 -3.52 14.88
N PRO A 56 -0.94 -2.48 15.72
CA PRO A 56 -2.06 -1.89 16.43
C PRO A 56 -3.12 -1.35 15.45
N PRO A 57 -4.41 -1.62 15.68
CA PRO A 57 -5.48 -1.15 14.82
C PRO A 57 -5.62 0.37 14.93
N ARG A 58 -5.79 1.05 13.79
CA ARG A 58 -5.97 2.51 13.69
C ARG A 58 -4.76 3.32 14.17
N SER A 59 -3.56 2.91 13.78
CA SER A 59 -2.31 3.65 14.02
C SER A 59 -1.72 4.24 12.74
N PRO A 60 -2.34 5.30 12.17
CA PRO A 60 -1.82 6.00 10.99
C PRO A 60 -0.52 6.77 11.29
N ASP A 61 -0.22 7.00 12.56
CA ASP A 61 1.04 7.56 13.06
C ASP A 61 2.22 6.61 12.85
N LEU A 62 1.98 5.30 12.77
CA LEU A 62 3.01 4.29 12.62
C LEU A 62 3.20 3.82 11.16
N THR A 63 2.30 4.19 10.26
CA THR A 63 2.44 3.92 8.83
C THR A 63 3.12 5.11 8.15
N PRO A 64 4.36 4.99 7.63
CA PRO A 64 5.07 6.10 6.99
C PRO A 64 4.29 6.75 5.84
N MET A 65 3.44 5.96 5.18
CA MET A 65 2.56 6.42 4.13
C MET A 65 1.50 7.41 4.62
N ASP A 66 0.84 7.12 5.76
CA ASP A 66 -0.20 8.00 6.32
C ASP A 66 0.40 9.16 7.11
N PHE A 67 1.49 8.92 7.85
CA PHE A 67 2.17 9.96 8.61
C PHE A 67 2.83 11.02 7.73
N PHE A 68 3.54 10.61 6.66
CA PHE A 68 4.40 11.51 5.89
C PHE A 68 3.96 11.64 4.43
N LEU A 69 3.89 10.52 3.70
CA LEU A 69 3.77 10.54 2.24
C LEU A 69 2.48 11.24 1.78
N TRP A 70 1.33 10.88 2.35
CA TRP A 70 0.06 11.48 1.96
C TRP A 70 0.00 12.98 2.29
N GLY A 71 0.56 13.41 3.42
CA GLY A 71 0.66 14.83 3.75
C GLY A 71 1.53 15.59 2.74
N TYR A 72 2.70 15.06 2.42
CA TYR A 72 3.61 15.63 1.42
C TYR A 72 2.97 15.70 0.03
N LEU A 73 2.35 14.61 -0.43
CA LEU A 73 1.70 14.55 -1.74
C LEU A 73 0.53 15.52 -1.82
N LYS A 74 -0.30 15.64 -0.77
CA LYS A 74 -1.36 16.66 -0.73
C LYS A 74 -0.78 18.06 -0.93
N LEU A 75 0.30 18.42 -0.24
CA LEU A 75 0.95 19.72 -0.41
C LEU A 75 1.44 19.94 -1.85
N GLN A 76 2.04 18.93 -2.49
CA GLN A 76 2.52 19.04 -3.86
C GLN A 76 1.37 19.14 -4.88
N VAL A 77 0.33 18.32 -4.74
CA VAL A 77 -0.83 18.32 -5.64
C VAL A 77 -1.61 19.63 -5.56
N TYR A 78 -1.73 20.22 -4.36
CA TYR A 78 -2.43 21.48 -4.17
C TYR A 78 -1.54 22.72 -4.35
N ALA A 79 -0.23 22.56 -4.58
CA ALA A 79 0.66 23.68 -4.89
C ALA A 79 0.31 24.34 -6.24
N THR A 80 -0.26 23.56 -7.16
CA THR A 80 -0.86 24.08 -8.40
C THR A 80 -2.37 23.82 -8.37
N PRO A 81 -3.21 24.80 -8.75
CA PRO A 81 -4.64 24.57 -8.88
C PRO A 81 -4.86 23.42 -9.88
N PRO A 82 -5.51 22.31 -9.47
CA PRO A 82 -5.75 21.23 -10.41
C PRO A 82 -6.65 21.75 -11.54
N PRO A 83 -6.41 21.33 -12.79
CA PRO A 83 -7.29 21.67 -13.88
C PRO A 83 -8.72 21.25 -13.53
N THR A 84 -9.67 22.16 -13.68
CA THR A 84 -11.09 21.89 -13.42
C THR A 84 -11.53 20.72 -14.26
N ILE A 85 -11.69 19.56 -13.64
CA ILE A 85 -12.33 18.41 -14.29
C ILE A 85 -13.77 18.82 -14.55
N GLN A 86 -14.20 18.86 -15.82
CA GLN A 86 -15.55 19.21 -16.28
C GLN A 86 -16.59 18.16 -15.84
N GLY A 87 -16.76 18.03 -14.53
CA GLY A 87 -17.48 16.94 -13.87
C GLY A 87 -16.86 16.75 -12.50
N GLY A 88 -17.36 17.52 -11.52
CA GLY A 88 -16.65 17.79 -10.28
C GLY A 88 -16.28 16.57 -9.43
N LYS A 89 -15.15 16.72 -8.72
CA LYS A 89 -14.97 16.51 -7.27
C LYS A 89 -13.46 16.43 -6.98
N ILE A 90 -12.82 17.58 -6.75
CA ILE A 90 -11.45 17.66 -6.22
C ILE A 90 -11.41 17.84 -4.68
N ASN A 91 -12.59 17.94 -4.04
CA ASN A 91 -12.72 18.35 -2.64
C ASN A 91 -12.80 17.18 -1.64
N GLU A 92 -12.66 15.92 -2.09
CA GLU A 92 -12.84 14.75 -1.20
C GLU A 92 -11.59 14.41 -0.36
N PHE A 93 -10.43 15.01 -0.67
CA PHE A 93 -9.17 14.80 0.07
C PHE A 93 -8.93 15.81 1.21
N GLN A 94 -9.86 16.73 1.46
CA GLN A 94 -9.77 17.77 2.50
C GLN A 94 -10.33 17.35 3.87
N ARG A 95 -10.68 16.06 4.07
CA ARG A 95 -11.06 15.53 5.39
C ARG A 95 -9.88 14.86 6.08
#